data_AF-A0A4Y1ZKI0-F1
#
_entry.id   AF-A0A4Y1ZKI0-F1
#
_cell.length_a   1.000
_cell.length_b   1.000
_cell.length_c   1.000
_cell.angle_alpha   90.00
_cell.angle_beta   90.00
_cell.angle_gamma   90.00
#
_symmetry.space_group_name_H-M   'P 1'
#
loop_
_entity.id
_entity.type
_entity.pdbx_description
1 polymer ?
#
loop_
_entity_poly.entity_id
_entity_poly.type
_entity_poly.pdbx_seq_one_letter_code
_entity_poly.pdbx_strand_id
1 'polypeptide(L)'
;MSLDPLLNALWMRLGKDTKLKSPYCDFIQKYKDLGHMTEVKEAHEPELAVYLPHHGVYNPLKSYTKLRVVFNGSAPTSNGVSVNQIQLNGETVQQDLFSVMIRFQK
;
A
#
# COMPACT_ATOMS: atom_id res chain seq x y z
N MET A 1 8.49 0.09 -21.13
CA MET A 1 8.42 -1.01 -20.14
C MET A 1 9.77 -1.13 -19.40
N SER A 2 10.22 -0.09 -18.71
CA SER A 2 11.36 -0.25 -17.80
C SER A 2 10.83 -0.98 -16.57
N LEU A 3 11.42 -2.13 -16.21
CA LEU A 3 11.14 -2.74 -14.91
C LEU A 3 11.33 -1.67 -13.82
N ASP A 4 10.27 -1.40 -13.06
CA ASP A 4 10.29 -0.46 -11.95
C ASP A 4 11.40 -0.89 -10.95
N PRO A 5 12.42 -0.04 -10.68
CA PRO A 5 13.46 -0.32 -9.71
C PRO A 5 12.93 -0.74 -8.34
N LEU A 6 11.76 -0.25 -7.94
CA LEU A 6 11.13 -0.56 -6.65
C LEU A 6 10.54 -1.98 -6.64
N LEU A 7 9.96 -2.43 -7.75
CA LEU A 7 9.48 -3.81 -7.88
C LEU A 7 10.64 -4.80 -7.83
N ASN A 8 11.74 -4.50 -8.53
CA ASN A 8 12.97 -5.30 -8.48
C ASN A 8 13.55 -5.38 -7.06
N ALA A 9 13.60 -4.25 -6.36
CA ALA A 9 14.07 -4.21 -4.97
C ALA A 9 13.20 -5.08 -4.05
N LEU A 10 11.88 -5.04 -4.23
CA LEU A 10 10.94 -5.91 -3.51
C LEU A 10 11.23 -7.39 -3.79
N TRP A 11 11.35 -7.79 -5.06
CA TRP A 11 11.64 -9.17 -5.43
C TRP A 11 12.96 -9.67 -4.87
N MET A 12 14.03 -8.85 -4.95
CA MET A 12 15.32 -9.18 -4.34
C MET A 12 15.20 -9.37 -2.83
N ARG A 13 14.45 -8.50 -2.13
CA ARG A 13 14.24 -8.60 -0.69
C ARG A 13 13.47 -9.86 -0.31
N LEU A 14 12.38 -10.17 -1.02
CA LEU A 14 11.59 -11.39 -0.80
C LEU A 14 12.38 -12.66 -1.15
N GLY A 15 13.30 -12.58 -2.11
CA GLY A 15 14.20 -13.68 -2.44
C GLY A 15 15.24 -13.98 -1.36
N LYS A 16 15.69 -12.96 -0.62
CA LYS A 16 16.68 -13.09 0.45
C LYS A 16 16.08 -13.41 1.82
N ASP A 17 14.91 -12.86 2.13
CA ASP A 17 14.25 -13.00 3.42
C ASP A 17 13.04 -13.93 3.33
N THR A 18 13.26 -15.22 3.60
CA THR A 18 12.21 -16.26 3.58
C THR A 18 11.16 -16.04 4.65
N LYS A 19 11.51 -15.41 5.79
CA LYS A 19 10.57 -15.08 6.87
C LYS A 19 9.63 -13.95 6.46
N LEU A 20 10.05 -13.06 5.57
CA LEU A 20 9.21 -12.03 4.98
C LEU A 20 8.36 -12.57 3.82
N LYS A 21 8.91 -13.47 3.00
CA LYS A 21 8.28 -13.94 1.77
C LYS A 21 6.93 -14.61 2.00
N SER A 22 6.86 -15.62 2.86
CA SER A 22 5.61 -16.37 3.10
C SER A 22 4.49 -15.45 3.61
N PRO A 23 4.68 -14.66 4.69
CA PRO A 23 3.63 -13.76 5.17
C PRO A 23 3.22 -12.68 4.15
N TYR A 24 4.15 -12.24 3.29
CA TYR A 24 3.85 -11.33 2.20
C TYR A 24 2.95 -11.98 1.14
N CYS A 25 3.30 -13.19 0.68
CA CYS A 25 2.46 -13.95 -0.25
C CYS A 25 1.07 -14.25 0.32
N ASP A 26 1.00 -14.63 1.60
CA ASP A 26 -0.26 -14.87 2.31
C ASP A 26 -1.12 -13.60 2.40
N PHE A 27 -0.50 -12.43 2.60
CA PHE A 27 -1.19 -11.15 2.54
C PHE A 27 -1.79 -10.91 1.16
N ILE A 28 -0.99 -11.05 0.09
CA ILE A 28 -1.42 -10.82 -1.29
C ILE A 28 -2.57 -11.76 -1.62
N GLN A 29 -2.45 -13.06 -1.34
CA GLN A 29 -3.54 -14.01 -1.60
C GLN A 29 -4.82 -13.63 -0.84
N LYS A 30 -4.72 -13.34 0.46
CA LYS A 30 -5.89 -12.91 1.24
C LYS A 30 -6.51 -11.62 0.70
N TYR A 31 -5.69 -10.67 0.25
CA TYR A 31 -6.17 -9.40 -0.33
C TYR A 31 -6.98 -9.65 -1.63
N LYS A 32 -6.58 -10.64 -2.43
CA LYS A 32 -7.33 -11.12 -3.60
C LYS A 32 -8.62 -11.83 -3.18
N ASP A 33 -8.55 -12.76 -2.23
CA ASP A 33 -9.70 -13.55 -1.77
C ASP A 33 -10.80 -12.69 -1.14
N LEU A 34 -10.43 -11.58 -0.51
CA LEU A 34 -11.36 -10.58 0.03
C LEU A 34 -11.96 -9.64 -1.04
N GLY A 35 -11.56 -9.79 -2.31
CA GLY A 35 -12.02 -8.95 -3.41
C GLY A 35 -11.44 -7.54 -3.42
N HIS A 36 -10.35 -7.28 -2.68
CA HIS A 36 -9.69 -5.97 -2.68
C HIS A 36 -8.74 -5.75 -3.86
N MET A 37 -8.42 -6.81 -4.62
CA MET A 37 -7.72 -6.70 -5.89
C MET A 37 -8.15 -7.81 -6.85
N THR A 38 -7.90 -7.58 -8.14
CA THR A 38 -8.07 -8.57 -9.19
C THR A 38 -6.80 -8.69 -10.01
N GLU A 39 -6.63 -9.85 -10.64
CA GLU A 39 -5.52 -10.08 -11.55
C GLU A 39 -5.82 -9.44 -12.90
N VAL A 40 -4.90 -8.62 -13.39
CA VAL A 40 -4.99 -8.01 -14.72
C VAL A 40 -4.72 -9.09 -15.77
N LYS A 41 -5.73 -9.40 -16.60
CA LYS A 41 -5.66 -10.42 -17.66
C LYS A 41 -5.34 -9.84 -19.03
N GLU A 42 -5.46 -8.54 -19.18
CA GLU A 42 -5.27 -7.83 -20.45
C GLU A 42 -3.79 -7.79 -20.81
N ALA A 43 -3.46 -8.11 -22.06
CA ALA A 43 -2.09 -8.05 -22.55
C ALA A 43 -1.62 -6.61 -22.78
N HIS A 44 -2.55 -5.66 -22.88
CA HIS A 44 -2.28 -4.25 -23.08
C HIS A 44 -2.59 -3.47 -21.81
N GLU A 45 -1.65 -2.61 -21.40
CA GLU A 45 -1.89 -1.67 -20.31
C GLU A 45 -2.90 -0.60 -20.75
N PRO A 46 -3.81 -0.17 -19.86
CA PRO A 46 -4.63 1.01 -20.10
C PRO A 46 -3.77 2.23 -20.42
N GLU A 47 -4.31 3.15 -21.21
CA GLU A 47 -3.65 4.42 -21.54
C GLU A 47 -3.27 5.22 -20.29
N LEU A 48 -4.11 5.13 -19.24
CA LEU A 48 -3.84 5.70 -17.93
C LEU A 48 -3.74 4.58 -16.88
N ALA A 49 -2.53 4.09 -16.66
CA ALA A 49 -2.21 3.14 -15.59
C ALA A 49 -1.18 3.76 -14.63
N VAL A 50 -1.42 3.59 -13.33
CA VAL A 50 -0.49 4.00 -12.28
C VAL A 50 -0.17 2.81 -11.40
N TYR A 51 1.13 2.53 -11.26
CA TYR A 51 1.63 1.48 -10.38
C TYR A 51 2.06 2.08 -9.05
N LEU A 52 1.55 1.51 -7.95
CA LEU A 52 1.94 1.90 -6.60
C LEU A 52 3.05 0.99 -6.09
N PRO A 53 4.24 1.51 -5.78
CA PRO A 53 5.26 0.75 -5.08
C PRO A 53 4.73 0.26 -3.74
N HIS A 54 5.13 -0.92 -3.32
CA HIS A 54 4.59 -1.52 -2.11
C HIS A 54 5.63 -2.39 -1.40
N HIS A 55 5.49 -2.51 -0.08
CA HIS A 55 6.43 -3.27 0.73
C HIS A 55 5.77 -3.84 1.99
N GLY A 56 6.30 -4.97 2.46
CA GLY A 56 5.89 -5.58 3.72
C GLY A 56 6.54 -4.90 4.93
N VAL A 57 5.71 -4.57 5.92
CA VAL A 57 6.10 -4.06 7.24
C VAL A 57 5.62 -5.04 8.30
N TYR A 58 6.54 -5.46 9.16
CA TYR A 58 6.25 -6.30 10.33
C TYR A 58 7.06 -5.79 11.52
N ASN A 59 6.57 -6.04 12.74
CA ASN A 59 7.33 -5.74 13.95
C ASN A 59 8.09 -6.99 14.38
N PRO A 60 9.43 -7.02 14.31
CA PRO A 60 10.22 -8.20 14.66
C PRO A 60 10.19 -8.55 16.16
N LEU A 61 9.84 -7.57 17.02
CA LEU A 61 9.84 -7.74 18.47
C LEU A 61 8.53 -8.31 19.02
N LYS A 62 7.48 -8.37 18.19
CA LYS A 62 6.18 -8.93 18.57
C LYS A 62 5.94 -10.21 17.79
N SER A 63 6.00 -11.33 18.51
CA SER A 63 5.87 -12.69 17.95
C SER A 63 4.58 -12.94 17.16
N TYR A 64 3.53 -12.13 17.37
CA TYR A 64 2.20 -12.32 16.80
C TYR A 64 1.74 -11.20 15.85
N THR A 65 2.53 -10.16 15.59
CA THR A 65 2.08 -9.11 14.67
C THR A 65 2.10 -9.58 13.24
N LYS A 66 0.90 -9.75 12.67
CA LYS A 66 0.70 -10.04 11.26
C LYS A 66 1.40 -8.99 10.37
N LEU A 67 2.06 -9.46 9.31
CA LEU A 67 2.61 -8.59 8.28
C LEU A 67 1.51 -7.71 7.66
N ARG A 68 1.85 -6.45 7.38
CA ARG A 68 1.04 -5.51 6.63
C ARG A 68 1.78 -5.10 5.36
N VAL A 69 1.10 -5.04 4.23
CA VAL A 69 1.66 -4.44 3.02
C VAL A 69 1.21 -2.98 2.95
N VAL A 70 2.17 -2.09 2.70
CA VAL A 70 1.94 -0.66 2.52
C VAL A 70 2.10 -0.34 1.05
N PHE A 71 1.08 0.30 0.46
CA PHE A 71 1.13 0.87 -0.89
C PHE A 71 1.51 2.35 -0.79
N ASN A 72 2.55 2.74 -1.52
CA ASN A 72 3.11 4.09 -1.45
C ASN A 72 2.46 5.02 -2.48
N GLY A 73 1.38 5.69 -2.07
CA GLY A 73 0.68 6.69 -2.89
C GLY A 73 1.45 8.01 -3.11
N SER A 74 2.54 8.26 -2.38
CA SER A 74 3.38 9.45 -2.56
C SER A 74 4.57 9.22 -3.50
N ALA A 75 4.74 8.00 -4.02
CA ALA A 75 5.75 7.76 -5.05
C ALA A 75 5.42 8.55 -6.32
N PRO A 76 6.39 9.26 -6.91
CA PRO A 76 6.17 9.95 -8.18
C PRO A 76 5.89 8.94 -9.30
N THR A 77 4.91 9.25 -10.14
CA THR A 77 4.62 8.46 -11.35
C THR A 77 5.51 8.90 -12.52
N SER A 78 5.25 8.40 -13.74
CA SER A 78 6.03 8.70 -14.93
C SER A 78 6.10 10.19 -15.28
N ASN A 79 5.13 10.99 -14.85
CA ASN A 79 5.10 12.44 -15.05
C ASN A 79 5.65 13.24 -13.85
N GLY A 80 6.22 12.57 -12.84
CA GLY A 80 6.76 13.20 -11.64
C GLY A 80 5.73 13.58 -10.57
N VAL A 81 4.43 13.36 -10.82
CA VAL A 81 3.35 13.64 -9.88
C VAL A 81 2.92 12.34 -9.20
N SER A 82 2.66 12.39 -7.90
CA SER A 82 2.19 11.24 -7.11
C SER A 82 0.66 11.16 -7.04
N VAL A 83 0.11 9.98 -6.78
CA VAL A 83 -1.35 9.77 -6.66
C VAL A 83 -1.94 10.66 -5.55
N ASN A 84 -1.25 10.76 -4.41
CA ASN A 84 -1.70 11.58 -3.28
C ASN A 84 -1.78 13.09 -3.61
N GLN A 85 -1.07 13.57 -4.65
CA GLN A 85 -1.14 14.97 -5.10
C GLN A 85 -2.32 15.23 -6.05
N ILE A 86 -2.83 14.19 -6.70
CA ILE A 86 -3.89 14.30 -7.71
C ILE A 86 -5.27 14.06 -7.07
N GLN A 87 -5.32 13.32 -5.97
CA GLN A 87 -6.56 13.08 -5.24
C GLN A 87 -7.12 14.38 -4.65
N LEU A 88 -8.41 14.61 -4.88
CA LEU A 88 -9.14 15.70 -4.25
C LEU A 88 -9.30 15.40 -2.75
N ASN A 89 -8.90 16.35 -1.91
CA ASN A 89 -9.20 16.27 -0.49
C ASN A 89 -10.70 16.51 -0.31
N GLY A 90 -11.39 15.57 0.34
CA GLY A 90 -12.75 15.79 0.82
C GLY A 90 -12.78 16.78 1.98
N GLU A 91 -13.98 17.25 2.34
CA GLU A 91 -14.18 18.07 3.54
C GLU A 91 -13.80 17.28 4.81
N THR A 92 -13.31 18.00 5.82
CA THR A 92 -12.97 17.40 7.12
C THR A 92 -14.25 16.98 7.85
N VAL A 93 -14.55 15.68 7.84
CA VAL A 93 -15.72 15.11 8.53
C VAL A 93 -15.52 15.02 10.05
N GLN A 94 -14.27 14.86 10.49
CA GLN A 94 -13.95 14.72 11.92
C GLN A 94 -14.03 16.07 12.64
N GLN A 95 -14.74 16.10 13.76
CA GLN A 95 -14.73 17.25 14.65
C GLN A 95 -13.31 17.48 15.19
N ASP A 96 -12.96 18.75 15.37
CA ASP A 96 -11.68 19.09 15.95
C ASP A 96 -11.56 18.52 17.38
N LEU A 97 -10.34 18.17 17.76
CA LEU A 97 -10.06 17.51 19.02
C LEU A 97 -10.54 18.34 20.22
N PHE A 98 -10.50 19.67 20.13
CA PHE A 98 -10.92 20.56 21.21
C PHE A 98 -12.44 20.49 21.42
N SER A 99 -13.22 20.53 20.35
CA SER A 99 -14.67 20.29 20.38
C SER A 99 -15.04 18.95 21.00
N VAL A 100 -14.27 17.90 20.68
CA VAL A 100 -14.45 16.57 21.27
C VAL A 100 -14.18 16.60 22.78
N MET A 101 -13.04 17.16 23.21
CA MET A 101 -12.66 17.24 24.62
C MET A 101 -13.69 17.96 25.50
N ILE A 102 -14.26 19.08 25.02
CA ILE A 102 -15.29 19.83 25.76
C ILE A 102 -16.54 18.97 25.99
N ARG A 103 -16.98 18.20 24.99
CA ARG A 103 -18.18 17.36 25.09
C ARG A 103 -18.03 16.21 26.10
N PHE A 104 -16.80 15.71 26.30
CA PHE A 104 -16.50 14.65 27.25
C PHE A 104 -16.40 15.12 28.71
N GLN A 105 -16.47 16.42 29.00
CA GLN A 105 -16.43 16.97 30.36
C GLN A 105 -17.82 17.05 31.04
N LYS A 106 -18.75 16.16 30.68
CA LYS A 106 -20.03 15.99 31.38
C LYS A 106 -20.05 14.71 32.20
#